data_AF-A0A914F5S4-F1
#
_entry.id   AF-A0A914F5S4-F1
#
_cell.length_a   1.000
_cell.length_b   1.000
_cell.length_c   1.000
_cell.angle_alpha   90.00
_cell.angle_beta   90.00
_cell.angle_gamma   90.00
#
_symmetry.space_group_name_H-M   'P 1'
#
loop_
_entity.id
_entity.type
_entity.pdbx_description
1 polymer ?
#
loop_
_entity_poly.entity_id
_entity_poly.type
_entity_poly.pdbx_seq_one_letter_code
_entity_poly.pdbx_strand_id
1 'polypeptide(L)'
;MLASMILYGVPPALLTLTTVDFDAAKEYIKANEPQLYNLLITGACNMNKINFMTLIYVMDTVFQIVFVYLIAVICGIKIIRKLQSLKGSMSKANLKVQKQFVMALTAQMIIPAIFIVIPITFLLIDVAFGAGDIAELSHWVLQFFGLHSCGNALAVMIIFKPYRQAIVGWFTKTKRFVLRQKVVENWTRTHSISQTTSSGIMSSH
;
A
#
# COMPACT_ATOMS: atom_id res chain seq x y z
N MET A 1 -23.58 1.08 9.26
CA MET A 1 -22.99 0.00 10.06
C MET A 1 -21.73 -0.64 9.46
N LEU A 2 -21.39 -0.45 8.18
CA LEU A 2 -20.11 -0.94 7.62
C LEU A 2 -19.00 0.14 7.51
N ALA A 3 -19.31 1.41 7.80
CA ALA A 3 -18.35 2.51 7.75
C ALA A 3 -17.60 2.77 9.08
N SER A 4 -18.02 2.16 10.19
CA SER A 4 -17.37 2.27 11.50
C SER A 4 -16.33 1.18 11.77
N MET A 5 -16.24 0.14 10.93
CA MET A 5 -15.27 -0.96 11.09
C MET A 5 -13.94 -0.74 10.36
N ILE A 6 -13.86 0.24 9.46
CA ILE A 6 -12.59 0.59 8.78
C ILE A 6 -11.79 1.63 9.57
N LEU A 7 -12.41 2.28 10.57
CA LEU A 7 -11.74 3.27 11.42
C LEU A 7 -11.16 2.70 12.73
N TYR A 8 -11.44 1.43 13.06
CA TYR A 8 -11.05 0.77 14.32
C TYR A 8 -10.26 -0.54 14.11
N GLY A 9 -9.52 -0.66 13.01
CA GLY A 9 -8.70 -1.83 12.71
C GLY A 9 -7.22 -1.70 13.08
N VAL A 10 -6.83 -0.57 13.67
CA VAL A 10 -5.47 -0.34 14.17
C VAL A 10 -5.62 -0.17 15.68
N PRO A 11 -5.04 -1.07 16.51
CA PRO A 11 -5.07 -0.90 17.95
C PRO A 11 -4.62 0.52 18.32
N PRO A 12 -5.20 1.20 19.32
CA PRO A 12 -4.68 2.48 19.82
C PRO A 12 -3.19 2.42 20.20
N ALA A 13 -2.65 1.22 20.43
CA ALA A 13 -1.22 0.95 20.58
C ALA A 13 -0.37 1.26 19.32
N LEU A 14 -0.93 1.17 18.11
CA LEU A 14 -0.22 1.53 16.87
C LEU A 14 -0.31 3.02 16.54
N LEU A 15 -1.36 3.72 17.00
CA LEU A 15 -1.47 5.17 16.80
C LEU A 15 -0.62 5.96 17.80
N THR A 16 -0.29 5.36 18.94
CA THR A 16 0.69 5.90 19.88
C THR A 16 2.12 5.68 19.38
N LEU A 17 2.40 4.60 18.63
CA LEU A 17 3.73 4.32 18.08
C LEU A 17 4.27 5.36 17.07
N THR A 18 3.44 6.27 16.55
CA THR A 18 3.93 7.39 15.73
C THR A 18 4.45 8.58 16.55
N THR A 19 4.23 8.57 17.87
CA THR A 19 4.69 9.60 18.82
C THR A 19 5.43 9.01 20.02
N VAL A 20 5.68 7.71 20.04
CA VAL A 20 6.29 7.04 21.18
C VAL A 20 7.80 7.19 21.12
N ASP A 21 8.31 7.90 22.12
CA ASP A 21 9.69 7.81 22.58
C ASP A 21 10.06 6.32 22.68
N PHE A 22 10.98 5.87 21.83
CA PHE A 22 11.33 4.47 21.67
C PHE A 22 11.77 3.85 23.00
N ASP A 23 12.30 4.66 23.91
CA ASP A 23 12.73 4.27 25.24
C ASP A 23 11.55 3.96 26.17
N ALA A 24 10.45 4.74 26.10
CA ALA A 24 9.23 4.47 26.85
C ALA A 24 8.52 3.20 26.35
N ALA A 25 8.51 2.95 25.04
CA ALA A 25 8.02 1.69 24.47
C ALA A 25 8.88 0.50 24.92
N LYS A 26 10.21 0.66 24.90
CA LYS A 26 11.15 -0.36 25.36
C LYS A 26 10.90 -0.73 26.82
N GLU A 27 10.68 0.26 27.67
CA GLU A 27 10.46 0.07 29.10
C GLU A 27 9.12 -0.62 29.37
N TYR A 28 8.05 -0.24 28.66
CA TYR A 28 6.76 -0.92 28.73
C TYR A 28 6.85 -2.39 28.28
N ILE A 29 7.51 -2.66 27.16
CA ILE A 29 7.68 -4.03 26.64
C ILE A 29 8.58 -4.85 27.57
N LYS A 30 9.62 -4.25 28.16
CA LYS A 30 10.47 -4.91 29.18
C LYS A 30 9.66 -5.33 30.41
N ALA A 31 8.72 -4.50 30.85
CA ALA A 31 7.90 -4.75 32.02
C ALA A 31 6.79 -5.80 31.77
N ASN A 32 6.16 -5.76 30.60
CA ASN A 32 4.98 -6.60 30.31
C ASN A 32 5.29 -7.87 29.50
N GLU A 33 6.28 -7.85 28.60
CA GLU A 33 6.65 -8.98 27.74
C GLU A 33 8.18 -9.11 27.58
N PRO A 34 8.89 -9.67 28.59
CA PRO A 34 10.35 -9.75 28.59
C PRO A 34 10.92 -10.62 27.45
N GLN A 35 10.14 -11.56 26.93
CA GLN A 35 10.54 -12.38 25.78
C GLN A 35 10.57 -11.55 24.48
N LEU A 36 9.59 -10.68 24.29
CA LEU A 36 9.53 -9.76 23.16
C LEU A 36 10.61 -8.68 23.28
N TYR A 37 10.90 -8.21 24.50
CA TYR A 37 12.03 -7.31 24.77
C TYR A 37 13.37 -7.93 24.40
N ASN A 38 13.61 -9.19 24.80
CA ASN A 38 14.84 -9.90 24.45
C ASN A 38 14.94 -10.15 22.94
N LEU A 39 13.84 -10.38 22.23
CA LEU A 39 13.82 -10.49 20.78
C LEU A 39 14.12 -9.13 20.10
N LEU A 40 13.54 -8.03 20.61
CA LEU A 40 13.78 -6.66 20.15
C LEU A 40 15.25 -6.26 20.33
N ILE A 41 15.82 -6.50 21.51
CA ILE A 41 17.22 -6.18 21.84
C ILE A 41 18.16 -7.12 21.07
N THR A 42 17.88 -8.43 21.00
CA THR A 42 18.75 -9.37 20.28
C THR A 42 18.68 -9.18 18.76
N GLY A 43 17.51 -8.80 18.23
CA GLY A 43 17.29 -8.49 16.82
C GLY A 43 17.84 -7.13 16.39
N ALA A 44 17.77 -6.11 17.26
CA ALA A 44 18.27 -4.76 16.96
C ALA A 44 19.75 -4.55 17.34
N CYS A 45 20.25 -5.18 18.41
CA CYS A 45 21.55 -4.84 19.01
C CYS A 45 22.72 -5.72 18.54
N ASN A 46 22.52 -6.65 17.61
CA ASN A 46 23.65 -7.42 17.01
C ASN A 46 24.12 -6.88 15.65
N MET A 47 23.64 -5.69 15.26
CA MET A 47 24.08 -4.98 14.05
C MET A 47 25.34 -4.11 14.28
N ASN A 48 25.76 -3.91 15.54
CA ASN A 48 26.93 -3.10 15.90
C ASN A 48 28.25 -3.89 15.97
N LYS A 49 28.18 -5.22 15.86
CA LYS A 49 29.33 -6.09 15.65
C LYS A 49 29.04 -6.95 14.43
N ILE A 50 29.89 -6.85 13.41
CA ILE A 50 29.87 -7.76 12.26
C ILE A 50 30.22 -9.16 12.79
N ASN A 51 29.19 -9.89 13.21
CA ASN A 51 29.31 -11.27 13.65
C ASN A 51 29.07 -12.19 12.45
N PHE A 52 29.62 -13.40 12.53
CA PHE A 52 29.45 -14.42 11.49
C PHE A 52 27.98 -14.69 11.15
N MET A 53 27.10 -14.67 12.15
CA MET A 53 25.65 -14.83 11.95
C MET A 53 25.04 -13.69 11.13
N THR A 54 25.44 -12.43 11.40
CA THR A 54 24.99 -11.26 10.64
C THR A 54 25.45 -11.36 9.18
N LEU A 55 26.68 -11.81 8.94
CA LEU A 55 27.20 -12.03 7.58
C LEU A 55 26.38 -13.10 6.83
N ILE A 56 26.05 -14.22 7.49
CA ILE A 56 25.20 -15.26 6.89
C ILE A 56 23.83 -14.69 6.51
N TYR A 57 23.16 -13.93 7.38
CA TYR A 57 21.86 -13.33 7.08
C TYR A 57 21.92 -12.35 5.90
N VAL A 58 22.99 -11.55 5.80
CA VAL A 58 23.18 -10.63 4.66
C VAL A 58 23.38 -11.43 3.37
N MET A 59 24.22 -12.47 3.39
CA MET A 59 24.44 -13.32 2.20
C MET A 59 23.16 -14.04 1.75
N ASP A 60 22.39 -14.57 2.69
CA ASP A 60 21.09 -15.21 2.43
C ASP A 60 20.09 -14.22 1.79
N THR A 61 19.99 -13.00 2.36
CA THR A 61 19.10 -11.96 1.84
C THR A 61 19.48 -11.54 0.42
N VAL A 62 20.78 -11.36 0.15
CA VAL A 62 21.27 -11.01 -1.20
C VAL A 62 21.00 -12.15 -2.18
N PHE A 63 21.24 -13.40 -1.79
CA PHE A 63 20.95 -14.57 -2.61
C PHE A 63 19.46 -14.64 -2.96
N GLN A 64 18.58 -14.46 -1.98
CA GLN A 64 17.14 -14.52 -2.19
C GLN A 64 16.63 -13.41 -3.13
N ILE A 65 17.15 -12.19 -2.99
CA ILE A 65 16.83 -11.08 -3.91
C ILE A 65 17.23 -11.48 -5.34
N VAL A 66 18.49 -11.88 -5.55
CA VAL A 66 18.99 -12.26 -6.88
C VAL A 66 18.19 -13.41 -7.47
N PHE A 67 17.92 -14.44 -6.67
CA PHE A 67 17.19 -15.65 -7.09
C PHE A 67 15.76 -15.33 -7.53
N VAL A 68 15.02 -14.53 -6.76
CA VAL A 68 13.64 -14.14 -7.09
C VAL A 68 13.60 -13.31 -8.37
N TYR A 69 14.47 -12.31 -8.51
CA TYR A 69 14.51 -11.48 -9.71
C TYR A 69 14.95 -12.25 -10.97
N LEU A 70 15.87 -13.21 -10.82
CA LEU A 70 16.27 -14.09 -11.92
C LEU A 70 15.09 -14.95 -12.42
N ILE A 71 14.39 -15.62 -11.50
CA ILE A 71 13.20 -16.42 -11.84
C ILE A 71 12.14 -15.56 -12.50
N ALA A 72 11.87 -14.38 -11.94
CA ALA A 72 10.94 -13.41 -12.49
C ALA A 72 11.23 -13.06 -13.95
N VAL A 73 12.50 -12.76 -14.27
CA VAL A 73 12.93 -12.42 -15.64
C VAL A 73 12.75 -13.63 -16.57
N ILE A 74 13.20 -14.82 -16.16
CA ILE A 74 13.09 -16.04 -16.96
C ILE A 74 11.61 -16.36 -17.26
N CYS A 75 10.76 -16.30 -16.23
CA CYS A 75 9.32 -16.52 -16.35
C CYS A 75 8.67 -15.48 -17.24
N GLY A 76 8.99 -14.20 -17.06
CA GLY A 76 8.50 -13.10 -17.89
C GLY A 76 8.82 -13.29 -19.36
N ILE A 77 10.07 -13.64 -19.69
CA ILE A 77 10.51 -13.93 -21.06
C ILE A 77 9.74 -15.13 -21.64
N LYS A 78 9.60 -16.22 -20.87
CA LYS A 78 8.84 -17.41 -21.29
C LYS A 78 7.38 -17.09 -21.59
N ILE A 79 6.73 -16.28 -20.75
CA ILE A 79 5.34 -15.87 -20.95
C ILE A 79 5.22 -15.01 -22.21
N ILE A 80 6.10 -14.03 -22.41
CA ILE A 80 6.07 -13.16 -23.60
C ILE A 80 6.26 -13.99 -24.89
N ARG A 81 7.23 -14.92 -24.91
CA ARG A 81 7.45 -15.82 -26.06
C ARG A 81 6.24 -16.70 -26.34
N LYS A 82 5.66 -17.32 -25.30
CA LYS A 82 4.45 -18.13 -25.44
C LYS A 82 3.29 -17.28 -25.99
N LEU A 83 3.15 -16.06 -25.51
CA LEU A 83 2.09 -15.15 -25.93
C LEU A 83 2.24 -14.70 -27.39
N GLN A 84 3.48 -14.55 -27.87
CA GLN A 84 3.77 -14.31 -29.29
C GLN A 84 3.42 -15.54 -30.15
N SER A 85 3.77 -16.75 -29.70
CA SER A 85 3.43 -18.00 -30.43
C SER A 85 1.93 -18.24 -30.54
N LEU A 86 1.17 -17.84 -29.51
CA LEU A 86 -0.29 -18.03 -29.46
C LEU A 86 -1.09 -16.90 -30.12
N LYS A 87 -0.43 -15.87 -30.66
CA LYS A 87 -1.10 -14.68 -31.23
C LYS A 87 -2.10 -15.01 -32.36
N GLY A 88 -1.86 -16.08 -33.12
CA GLY A 88 -2.75 -16.54 -34.20
C GLY A 88 -3.87 -17.49 -33.75
N SER A 89 -3.75 -18.11 -32.57
CA SER A 89 -4.72 -19.10 -32.06
C SER A 89 -5.63 -18.52 -30.98
N MET A 90 -5.14 -17.56 -30.18
CA MET A 90 -5.94 -16.91 -29.14
C MET A 90 -6.79 -15.78 -29.69
N SER A 91 -7.99 -15.62 -29.12
CA SER A 91 -8.82 -14.44 -29.37
C SER A 91 -8.07 -13.16 -28.96
N LYS A 92 -8.31 -12.07 -29.71
CA LYS A 92 -7.73 -10.75 -29.43
C LYS A 92 -8.02 -10.26 -28.01
N ALA A 93 -9.18 -10.64 -27.45
CA ALA A 93 -9.59 -10.30 -26.10
C ALA A 93 -8.72 -10.99 -25.04
N ASN A 94 -8.52 -12.32 -25.15
CA ASN A 94 -7.73 -13.09 -24.18
C ASN A 94 -6.25 -12.69 -24.24
N LEU A 95 -5.71 -12.46 -25.46
CA LEU A 95 -4.35 -11.98 -25.67
C LEU A 95 -4.12 -10.63 -24.95
N LYS A 96 -5.11 -9.72 -25.00
CA LYS A 96 -5.02 -8.41 -24.35
C LYS A 96 -4.98 -8.53 -22.82
N VAL A 97 -5.82 -9.41 -22.25
CA VAL A 97 -5.84 -9.64 -20.80
C VAL A 97 -4.49 -10.22 -20.33
N GLN A 98 -3.96 -11.22 -21.03
CA GLN A 98 -2.66 -11.83 -20.69
C GLN A 98 -1.52 -10.80 -20.76
N LYS A 99 -1.49 -9.92 -21.77
CA LYS A 99 -0.51 -8.82 -21.83
C LYS A 99 -0.63 -7.87 -20.64
N GLN A 100 -1.85 -7.56 -20.21
CA GLN A 100 -2.07 -6.70 -19.04
C GLN A 100 -1.59 -7.36 -17.75
N PHE A 101 -1.79 -8.67 -17.59
CA PHE A 101 -1.29 -9.42 -16.44
C PHE A 101 0.23 -9.41 -16.38
N VAL A 102 0.91 -9.66 -17.51
CA VAL A 102 2.38 -9.56 -17.59
C VAL A 102 2.86 -8.14 -17.26
N MET A 103 2.22 -7.11 -17.82
CA MET A 103 2.59 -5.72 -17.54
C MET A 103 2.40 -5.34 -16.06
N ALA A 104 1.34 -5.85 -15.43
CA ALA A 104 1.08 -5.62 -14.02
C ALA A 104 2.13 -6.30 -13.13
N LEU A 105 2.45 -7.57 -13.42
CA LEU A 105 3.51 -8.30 -12.72
C LEU A 105 4.86 -7.58 -12.86
N THR A 106 5.21 -7.12 -14.06
CA THR A 106 6.45 -6.34 -14.27
C THR A 106 6.46 -5.08 -13.40
N ALA A 107 5.37 -4.32 -13.36
CA ALA A 107 5.28 -3.13 -12.52
C ALA A 107 5.37 -3.46 -11.03
N GLN A 108 4.70 -4.53 -10.59
CA GLN A 108 4.74 -5.00 -9.20
C GLN A 108 6.09 -5.55 -8.77
N MET A 109 6.98 -5.92 -9.70
CA MET A 109 8.36 -6.30 -9.36
C MET A 109 9.29 -5.10 -9.22
N ILE A 110 8.98 -4.01 -9.94
CA ILE A 110 9.72 -2.75 -9.85
C ILE A 110 9.42 -2.04 -8.52
N ILE A 111 8.19 -2.12 -8.02
CA ILE A 111 7.81 -1.42 -6.78
C ILE A 111 8.63 -1.89 -5.56
N PRO A 112 8.71 -3.19 -5.22
CA PRO A 112 9.59 -3.67 -4.16
C PRO A 112 11.07 -3.36 -4.43
N ALA A 113 11.51 -3.32 -5.69
CA ALA A 113 12.88 -2.93 -6.01
C ALA A 113 13.17 -1.49 -5.53
N ILE A 114 12.22 -0.57 -5.71
CA ILE A 114 12.38 0.83 -5.29
C ILE A 114 12.16 0.98 -3.78
N PHE A 115 11.09 0.40 -3.25
CA PHE A 115 10.65 0.63 -1.87
C PHE A 115 11.36 -0.27 -0.84
N ILE A 116 12.00 -1.37 -1.24
CA ILE A 116 12.64 -2.31 -0.30
C ILE A 116 14.14 -2.41 -0.57
N VAL A 117 14.54 -2.67 -1.82
CA VAL A 117 15.96 -2.92 -2.12
C VAL A 117 16.81 -1.66 -1.90
N ILE A 118 16.33 -0.48 -2.32
CA ILE A 118 17.07 0.77 -2.15
C ILE A 118 17.28 1.10 -0.65
N PRO A 119 16.24 1.19 0.21
CA PRO A 119 16.45 1.50 1.63
C PRO A 119 17.31 0.47 2.37
N ILE A 120 17.15 -0.82 2.06
CA ILE A 120 17.99 -1.88 2.65
C ILE A 120 19.45 -1.72 2.23
N THR A 121 19.72 -1.35 0.98
CA THR A 121 21.10 -1.16 0.50
C THR A 121 21.79 -0.03 1.26
N PHE A 122 21.09 1.09 1.50
CA PHE A 122 21.62 2.17 2.33
C PHE A 122 21.89 1.70 3.76
N LEU A 123 20.98 0.92 4.35
CA LEU A 123 21.17 0.36 5.69
C LEU A 123 22.40 -0.56 5.77
N LEU A 124 22.62 -1.39 4.75
CA LEU A 124 23.79 -2.27 4.68
C LEU A 124 25.11 -1.51 4.51
N ILE A 125 25.11 -0.41 3.73
CA ILE A 125 26.28 0.47 3.58
C ILE A 125 26.61 1.11 4.92
N ASP A 126 25.63 1.67 5.63
CA ASP A 126 25.86 2.31 6.92
C ASP A 126 26.37 1.34 7.98
N VAL A 127 25.87 0.10 7.99
CA VAL A 127 26.38 -0.98 8.86
C VAL A 127 27.83 -1.35 8.51
N ALA A 128 28.19 -1.34 7.22
CA ALA A 128 29.52 -1.71 6.77
C ALA A 128 30.58 -0.63 7.03
N PHE A 129 30.20 0.65 6.91
CA PHE A 129 31.12 1.79 7.03
C PHE A 129 31.01 2.56 8.36
N GLY A 130 29.99 2.27 9.18
CA GLY A 130 29.78 2.91 10.49
C GLY A 130 29.50 4.41 10.41
N ALA A 131 28.94 4.88 9.29
CA ALA A 131 28.87 6.31 8.96
C ALA A 131 27.58 7.00 9.43
N GLY A 132 26.54 6.26 9.83
CA GLY A 132 25.20 6.80 10.11
C GLY A 132 24.52 6.20 11.34
N ASP A 133 23.43 6.85 11.79
CA ASP A 133 22.57 6.34 12.85
C ASP A 133 21.69 5.20 12.31
N ILE A 134 22.11 3.97 12.58
CA ILE A 134 21.46 2.73 12.15
C ILE A 134 20.02 2.67 12.68
N ALA A 135 19.73 3.24 13.86
CA ALA A 135 18.39 3.21 14.45
C ALA A 135 17.42 4.05 13.62
N GLU A 136 17.77 5.30 13.30
CA GLU A 136 16.93 6.18 12.49
C GLU A 136 16.68 5.60 11.09
N LEU A 137 17.74 5.11 10.43
CA LEU A 137 17.63 4.54 9.10
C LEU A 137 16.75 3.29 9.07
N SER A 138 16.84 2.44 10.10
CA SER A 138 16.00 1.24 10.21
C SER A 138 14.51 1.56 10.30
N HIS A 139 14.13 2.67 10.94
CA HIS A 139 12.73 3.12 11.02
C HIS A 139 12.19 3.49 9.64
N TRP A 140 12.98 4.22 8.85
CA TRP A 140 12.61 4.56 7.48
C TRP A 140 12.46 3.30 6.61
N VAL A 141 13.40 2.34 6.70
CA VAL A 141 13.31 1.06 5.98
C VAL A 141 11.99 0.34 6.29
N LEU A 142 11.60 0.26 7.56
CA LEU A 142 10.34 -0.37 7.97
C LEU A 142 9.10 0.34 7.42
N GLN A 143 9.10 1.68 7.35
CA GLN A 143 8.00 2.44 6.76
C GLN A 143 7.88 2.21 5.26
N PHE A 144 8.99 2.24 4.51
CA PHE A 144 8.98 1.92 3.09
C PHE A 144 8.58 0.46 2.82
N PHE A 145 8.95 -0.46 3.72
CA PHE A 145 8.44 -1.83 3.71
C PHE A 145 6.93 -1.88 3.95
N GLY A 146 6.32 -1.03 4.77
CA GLY A 146 4.85 -0.95 4.82
C GLY A 146 4.24 -0.46 3.49
N LEU A 147 4.87 0.55 2.88
CA LEU A 147 4.34 1.23 1.70
C LEU A 147 4.42 0.40 0.40
N HIS A 148 5.37 -0.53 0.27
CA HIS A 148 5.48 -1.34 -0.95
C HIS A 148 4.19 -2.14 -1.24
N SER A 149 3.50 -2.62 -0.18
CA SER A 149 2.25 -3.38 -0.31
C SER A 149 1.14 -2.51 -0.88
N CYS A 150 1.03 -1.26 -0.42
CA CYS A 150 0.12 -0.27 -0.98
C CYS A 150 0.47 0.05 -2.44
N GLY A 151 1.76 0.24 -2.75
CA GLY A 151 2.24 0.45 -4.11
C GLY A 151 1.85 -0.69 -5.06
N ASN A 152 2.06 -1.94 -4.63
CA ASN A 152 1.72 -3.13 -5.40
C ASN A 152 0.23 -3.23 -5.70
N ALA A 153 -0.63 -2.92 -4.72
CA ALA A 153 -2.08 -2.88 -4.91
C ALA A 153 -2.50 -1.78 -5.90
N LEU A 154 -1.93 -0.57 -5.76
CA LEU A 154 -2.19 0.55 -6.65
C LEU A 154 -1.77 0.26 -8.10
N ALA A 155 -0.61 -0.37 -8.30
CA ALA A 155 -0.14 -0.74 -9.63
C ALA A 155 -1.13 -1.64 -10.37
N VAL A 156 -1.66 -2.67 -9.71
CA VAL A 156 -2.66 -3.57 -10.31
C VAL A 156 -3.94 -2.81 -10.64
N MET A 157 -4.44 -2.00 -9.71
CA MET A 157 -5.66 -1.22 -9.91
C MET A 157 -5.55 -0.26 -11.10
N ILE A 158 -4.39 0.37 -11.29
CA ILE A 158 -4.14 1.30 -12.40
C ILE A 158 -3.90 0.56 -13.71
N ILE A 159 -3.21 -0.58 -13.71
CA ILE A 159 -2.82 -1.27 -14.94
C ILE A 159 -3.99 -2.05 -15.56
N PHE A 160 -4.78 -2.72 -14.75
CA PHE A 160 -5.88 -3.54 -15.22
C PHE A 160 -7.10 -2.69 -15.59
N LYS A 161 -7.49 -2.79 -16.86
CA LYS A 161 -8.64 -2.09 -17.41
C LYS A 161 -9.97 -2.32 -16.64
N PRO A 162 -10.35 -3.55 -16.23
CA PRO A 162 -11.61 -3.75 -15.50
C PRO A 162 -11.61 -3.04 -14.14
N TYR A 163 -10.49 -3.05 -13.40
CA TYR A 163 -10.38 -2.33 -12.13
C TYR A 163 -10.50 -0.81 -12.33
N ARG A 164 -9.82 -0.23 -13.32
CA ARG A 164 -9.99 1.19 -13.67
C ARG A 164 -11.44 1.55 -13.99
N GLN A 165 -12.11 0.72 -14.78
CA GLN A 165 -13.51 0.96 -15.17
C GLN A 165 -14.45 0.85 -13.97
N ALA A 166 -14.21 -0.09 -13.05
CA ALA A 166 -14.96 -0.20 -11.80
C ALA A 166 -14.78 1.04 -10.93
N ILE A 167 -13.54 1.51 -10.75
CA ILE A 167 -13.23 2.72 -9.95
C ILE A 167 -13.93 3.94 -10.54
N VAL A 168 -13.74 4.22 -11.83
CA VAL A 168 -14.38 5.36 -12.51
C VAL A 168 -15.91 5.23 -12.47
N GLY A 169 -16.44 4.02 -12.66
CA GLY A 169 -17.87 3.72 -12.58
C GLY A 169 -18.45 4.00 -11.18
N TRP A 170 -17.71 3.68 -10.13
CA TRP A 170 -18.11 3.96 -8.76
C TRP A 170 -18.14 5.47 -8.52
N PHE A 171 -17.09 6.20 -8.90
CA PHE A 171 -17.05 7.66 -8.77
C PHE A 171 -18.13 8.37 -9.59
N THR A 172 -18.43 7.92 -10.81
CA THR A 172 -19.49 8.52 -11.63
C THR A 172 -20.90 8.19 -11.13
N LYS A 173 -21.14 6.99 -10.60
CA LYS A 173 -22.43 6.66 -9.95
C LYS A 173 -22.63 7.47 -8.67
N THR A 174 -21.59 7.62 -7.85
CA THR A 174 -21.63 8.44 -6.63
C THR A 174 -21.88 9.93 -6.96
N LYS A 175 -21.20 10.48 -7.98
CA LYS A 175 -21.48 11.85 -8.45
C LYS A 175 -22.93 12.03 -8.92
N ARG A 176 -23.48 11.06 -9.67
CA ARG A 176 -24.88 11.10 -10.11
C ARG A 176 -25.86 11.03 -8.95
N PHE A 177 -25.60 10.20 -7.94
CA PHE A 177 -26.43 10.10 -6.74
C PHE A 177 -26.47 11.42 -5.95
N VAL A 178 -25.31 12.03 -5.71
CA VAL A 178 -25.20 13.32 -5.00
C VAL A 178 -25.87 14.46 -5.77
N LEU A 179 -25.70 14.51 -7.09
CA LEU A 179 -26.39 15.50 -7.93
C LEU A 179 -27.92 15.31 -7.89
N ARG A 180 -28.41 14.07 -7.91
CA ARG A 180 -29.84 13.78 -7.80
C ARG A 180 -30.41 14.28 -6.47
N GLN A 181 -29.69 14.07 -5.35
CA GLN A 181 -30.12 14.59 -4.05
C GLN A 181 -30.16 16.11 -4.01
N LYS A 182 -29.13 16.80 -4.51
CA LYS A 182 -29.12 18.27 -4.59
C LYS A 182 -30.26 18.84 -5.45
N VAL A 183 -30.61 18.15 -6.55
CA VAL A 183 -31.75 18.55 -7.40
C VAL A 183 -33.08 18.38 -6.66
N VAL A 184 -33.27 17.24 -5.99
CA VAL A 184 -34.50 16.98 -5.20
C VAL A 184 -34.65 18.01 -4.07
N GLU A 185 -33.57 18.28 -3.34
CA GLU A 185 -33.54 19.27 -2.24
C GLU A 185 -33.88 20.69 -2.71
N ASN A 186 -33.31 21.11 -3.85
CA ASN A 186 -33.64 22.39 -4.49
C ASN A 186 -35.11 22.48 -4.92
N TRP A 187 -35.67 21.39 -5.43
CA TRP A 187 -37.06 21.32 -5.87
C TRP A 187 -38.03 21.41 -4.68
N THR A 188 -37.75 20.73 -3.57
CA THR A 188 -38.52 20.85 -2.33
C THR A 188 -38.47 22.26 -1.73
N ARG A 189 -37.28 22.90 -1.75
CA ARG A 189 -37.09 24.26 -1.22
C ARG A 189 -37.86 25.32 -2.03
N THR A 190 -37.94 25.16 -3.36
CA THR A 190 -38.72 26.07 -4.21
C THR A 190 -40.21 25.92 -3.99
N HIS A 191 -40.72 24.69 -3.78
CA HIS A 191 -42.12 24.45 -3.48
C HIS A 191 -42.54 25.00 -2.11
N SER A 192 -41.71 24.85 -1.07
CA SER A 192 -42.02 25.40 0.25
C SER A 192 -42.09 26.95 0.26
N ILE A 193 -41.21 27.61 -0.50
CA ILE A 193 -41.22 29.08 -0.63
C ILE A 193 -42.51 29.56 -1.32
N SER A 194 -42.92 28.90 -2.42
CA SER A 194 -44.13 29.27 -3.17
C SER A 194 -45.43 29.16 -2.36
N GLN A 195 -45.51 28.21 -1.43
CA GLN A 195 -46.68 28.04 -0.55
C GLN A 195 -46.76 29.14 0.52
N THR A 196 -45.62 29.53 1.11
CA THR A 196 -45.58 30.64 2.09
C THR A 196 -45.93 32.00 1.49
N THR A 197 -45.60 32.24 0.21
CA THR A 197 -45.94 33.51 -0.46
C THR A 197 -47.43 33.59 -0.81
N SER A 198 -48.06 32.48 -1.21
CA SER A 198 -49.51 32.45 -1.49
C SER A 198 -50.36 32.61 -0.21
N SER A 199 -49.94 32.01 0.92
CA SER A 199 -50.67 32.14 2.18
C SER A 199 -50.57 33.54 2.80
N GLY A 200 -49.47 34.27 2.58
CA GLY A 200 -49.32 35.65 3.05
C GLY A 200 -50.21 36.66 2.30
N ILE A 201 -50.46 36.42 1.01
CA ILE A 201 -51.29 37.29 0.17
C ILE A 201 -52.80 37.10 0.47
N MET A 202 -53.24 35.89 0.85
CA MET A 202 -54.64 35.63 1.23
C MET A 202 -55.02 36.13 2.64
N SER A 203 -54.06 36.48 3.50
CA SER A 203 -54.31 36.98 4.87
C SER A 203 -54.36 38.52 4.98
N SER A 204 -54.16 39.24 3.87
CA SER A 204 -54.05 40.72 3.86
C SER A 204 -55.25 41.44 3.20
N HIS A 205 -56.39 40.75 3.08
CA HIS A 205 -57.64 41.31 2.56
C HIS A 205 -58.77 41.20 3.59
#